data_AF-A0A1F2R155-F1
#
_entry.id   AF-A0A1F2R155-F1
#
_cell.length_a   1.000
_cell.length_b   1.000
_cell.length_c   1.000
_cell.angle_alpha   90.00
_cell.angle_beta   90.00
_cell.angle_gamma   90.00
#
_symmetry.space_group_name_H-M   'P 1'
#
loop_
_entity.id
_entity.type
_entity.pdbx_description
1 polymer ?
#
loop_
_entity_poly.entity_id
_entity_poly.type
_entity_poly.pdbx_seq_one_letter_code
_entity_poly.pdbx_strand_id
1 'polypeptide(L)'
;MDSSENPQEPAIAPKRPLGAGAMLAALVLGAIVGGMAVEYWLVTRGAPPAEAQTTAAPRAEVAADVARLKSLLPTQSHIMNDVAYHWANLWFAAEKKNWPLARYSFDEARQSVRWAILLRPVRKLPGGKDVDVKGIFDAIDPSAFATVQLTIEDKDSAAFAEAYRQTLEACYSCHKAIGRPELRPMMPTSPPATIINFDPNAKWPE
;
A
#
# COMPACT_ATOMS: atom_id res chain seq x y z
N MET A 1 75.47 -50.04 -12.66
CA MET A 1 74.06 -50.47 -12.68
C MET A 1 73.32 -49.51 -13.59
N ASP A 2 72.62 -50.08 -14.58
CA ASP A 2 71.65 -49.51 -15.54
C ASP A 2 72.03 -48.21 -16.28
N SER A 3 72.19 -48.19 -17.61
CA SER A 3 71.37 -48.78 -18.69
C SER A 3 69.90 -48.40 -18.63
N SER A 4 69.52 -47.30 -19.26
CA SER A 4 68.39 -47.31 -20.20
C SER A 4 68.35 -46.04 -21.02
N GLU A 5 68.32 -46.30 -22.32
CA GLU A 5 68.27 -45.40 -23.44
C GLU A 5 66.84 -44.88 -23.65
N ASN A 6 66.75 -43.81 -24.46
CA ASN A 6 65.65 -43.48 -25.37
C ASN A 6 64.55 -42.51 -24.86
N PRO A 7 63.85 -41.74 -25.72
CA PRO A 7 64.14 -41.30 -27.11
C PRO A 7 64.17 -39.77 -27.28
N GLN A 8 64.84 -39.29 -28.32
CA GLN A 8 64.57 -37.97 -28.90
C GLN A 8 63.14 -37.92 -29.46
N GLU A 9 62.31 -37.09 -28.86
CA GLU A 9 60.93 -36.83 -29.27
C GLU A 9 60.91 -35.94 -30.55
N PRO A 10 60.11 -36.27 -31.57
CA PRO A 10 60.09 -35.53 -32.83
C PRO A 10 59.45 -34.15 -32.67
N ALA A 11 60.03 -33.14 -33.35
CA ALA A 11 59.53 -31.78 -33.39
C ALA A 11 58.07 -31.71 -33.88
N ILE A 12 57.16 -31.31 -32.99
CA ILE A 12 55.77 -31.05 -33.32
C ILE A 12 55.67 -29.65 -33.92
N ALA A 13 55.37 -29.57 -35.22
CA ALA A 13 55.05 -28.33 -35.91
C ALA A 13 53.83 -27.64 -35.25
N PRO A 14 53.79 -26.31 -35.17
CA PRO A 14 52.67 -25.61 -34.55
C PRO A 14 51.38 -25.88 -35.33
N LYS A 15 50.40 -26.50 -34.66
CA LYS A 15 49.03 -26.60 -35.20
C LYS A 15 48.47 -25.18 -35.30
N ARG A 16 48.23 -24.73 -36.53
CA ARG A 16 47.56 -23.45 -36.82
C ARG A 16 46.21 -23.46 -36.06
N PRO A 17 45.88 -22.44 -35.26
CA PRO A 17 44.58 -22.39 -34.63
C PRO A 17 43.52 -22.36 -35.72
N LEU A 18 42.49 -23.20 -35.61
CA LEU A 18 41.28 -23.03 -36.41
C LEU A 18 40.80 -21.60 -36.15
N GLY A 19 40.81 -20.77 -37.19
CA GLY A 19 40.40 -19.38 -37.09
C GLY A 19 38.98 -19.31 -36.54
N ALA A 20 38.73 -18.36 -35.65
CA ALA A 20 37.43 -18.14 -35.00
C ALA A 20 36.25 -18.13 -35.99
N GLY A 21 36.48 -17.77 -37.26
CA GLY A 21 35.49 -17.84 -38.34
C GLY A 21 34.98 -19.26 -38.67
N ALA A 22 35.80 -20.31 -38.55
CA ALA A 22 35.37 -21.68 -38.81
C ALA A 22 34.50 -22.25 -37.67
N MET A 23 34.78 -21.86 -36.42
CA MET A 23 33.95 -22.19 -35.26
C MET A 23 32.61 -21.43 -35.27
N LEU A 24 32.61 -20.16 -35.66
CA LEU A 24 31.39 -19.36 -35.83
C LEU A 24 30.53 -19.90 -36.98
N ALA A 25 31.13 -20.26 -38.12
CA ALA A 25 30.39 -20.86 -39.24
C ALA A 25 29.75 -22.20 -38.86
N ALA A 26 30.46 -23.07 -38.13
CA ALA A 26 29.92 -24.34 -37.66
C ALA A 26 28.79 -24.16 -36.62
N LEU A 27 28.89 -23.17 -35.73
CA LEU A 27 27.83 -22.84 -34.77
C LEU A 27 26.58 -22.27 -35.44
N VAL A 28 26.76 -21.42 -36.46
CA VAL A 28 25.63 -20.86 -37.23
C VAL A 28 24.95 -21.95 -38.06
N LEU A 29 25.71 -22.84 -38.72
CA LEU A 29 25.14 -23.98 -39.44
C LEU A 29 24.43 -24.97 -38.50
N GLY A 30 25.01 -25.24 -37.32
CA GLY A 30 24.37 -26.07 -36.30
C GLY A 30 23.07 -25.48 -35.77
N ALA A 31 23.00 -24.15 -35.59
CA ALA A 31 21.79 -23.45 -35.17
C ALA A 31 20.70 -23.47 -36.26
N ILE A 32 21.07 -23.36 -37.53
CA ILE A 32 20.11 -23.42 -38.66
C ILE A 32 19.54 -24.84 -38.80
N VAL A 33 20.40 -25.87 -38.76
CA VAL A 33 19.95 -27.27 -38.87
C VAL A 33 19.15 -27.69 -37.64
N GLY A 34 19.55 -27.24 -36.44
CA GLY A 34 18.78 -27.45 -35.21
C GLY A 34 17.41 -26.76 -35.23
N GLY A 35 17.35 -25.51 -35.71
CA GLY A 35 16.09 -24.77 -35.86
C GLY A 35 15.12 -25.43 -36.84
N MET A 36 15.61 -25.88 -38.00
CA MET A 36 14.79 -26.60 -38.98
C MET A 36 14.31 -27.96 -38.46
N ALA A 37 15.11 -28.67 -37.68
CA ALA A 37 14.70 -29.92 -37.04
C ALA A 37 13.62 -29.71 -35.98
N VAL A 38 13.69 -28.62 -35.20
CA VAL A 38 12.67 -28.26 -34.21
C VAL A 38 11.37 -27.83 -34.88
N GLU A 39 11.42 -27.02 -35.94
CA GLU A 39 10.22 -26.66 -36.70
C GLU A 39 9.57 -27.88 -37.36
N TYR A 40 10.37 -28.75 -37.98
CA TYR A 40 9.86 -29.99 -38.57
C TYR A 40 9.22 -30.91 -37.51
N TRP A 41 9.81 -30.99 -36.31
CA TRP A 41 9.27 -31.77 -35.19
C TRP A 41 7.97 -31.16 -34.64
N LEU A 42 7.84 -29.84 -34.59
CA LEU A 42 6.64 -29.13 -34.16
C LEU A 42 5.48 -29.30 -35.17
N VAL A 43 5.78 -29.20 -36.46
CA VAL A 43 4.79 -29.34 -37.54
C VAL A 43 4.31 -30.78 -37.67
N THR A 44 5.19 -31.77 -37.53
CA THR A 44 4.82 -33.19 -37.71
C THR A 44 4.13 -33.83 -36.52
N ARG A 45 4.29 -33.29 -35.30
CA ARG A 45 3.59 -33.78 -34.09
C ARG A 45 2.22 -33.18 -33.86
N GLY A 46 1.77 -32.24 -34.70
CA GLY A 46 0.47 -31.59 -34.51
C GLY A 46 0.37 -30.97 -33.12
N ALA A 47 1.40 -30.20 -32.71
CA ALA A 47 1.22 -29.33 -31.56
C ALA A 47 -0.01 -28.46 -31.86
N PRO A 48 -1.08 -28.53 -31.06
CA PRO A 48 -2.22 -27.68 -31.30
C PRO A 48 -1.70 -26.24 -31.31
N PRO A 49 -2.17 -25.38 -32.23
CA PRO A 49 -1.87 -23.97 -32.13
C PRO A 49 -2.24 -23.57 -30.70
N ALA A 50 -1.37 -22.81 -30.03
CA ALA A 50 -1.73 -22.23 -28.75
C ALA A 50 -3.05 -21.49 -29.00
N GLU A 51 -4.16 -22.06 -28.54
CA GLU A 51 -5.43 -21.37 -28.53
C GLU A 51 -5.14 -20.11 -27.76
N ALA A 52 -5.18 -18.98 -28.47
CA ALA A 52 -5.25 -17.69 -27.83
C ALA A 52 -6.51 -17.76 -26.99
N GLN A 53 -6.36 -18.15 -25.72
CA GLN A 53 -7.43 -18.14 -24.75
C GLN A 53 -8.01 -16.73 -24.83
N THR A 54 -9.24 -16.64 -25.31
CA THR A 54 -9.96 -15.40 -25.50
C THR A 54 -9.97 -14.65 -24.17
N THR A 55 -9.07 -13.69 -24.00
CA THR A 55 -8.84 -12.91 -22.77
C THR A 55 -10.01 -11.96 -22.43
N ALA A 56 -11.10 -12.01 -23.21
CA ALA A 56 -12.27 -11.16 -23.03
C ALA A 56 -13.18 -11.61 -21.88
N ALA A 57 -13.40 -12.93 -21.69
CA ALA A 57 -14.28 -13.43 -20.63
C ALA A 57 -13.74 -13.18 -19.21
N PRO A 58 -12.44 -13.41 -18.90
CA PRO A 58 -11.88 -13.13 -17.57
C PRO A 58 -11.93 -11.63 -17.21
N ARG A 59 -11.81 -10.75 -18.20
CA ARG A 59 -11.82 -9.29 -17.97
C ARG A 59 -13.20 -8.74 -17.64
N ALA A 60 -14.25 -9.29 -18.25
CA ALA A 60 -15.63 -8.89 -17.97
C ALA A 60 -16.07 -9.30 -16.56
N GLU A 61 -15.67 -10.50 -16.12
CA GLU A 61 -15.91 -10.99 -14.76
C GLU A 61 -15.20 -10.13 -13.71
N VAL A 62 -13.90 -9.85 -13.91
CA VAL A 62 -13.15 -8.93 -13.02
C VAL A 62 -13.78 -7.54 -12.96
N ALA A 63 -14.27 -7.00 -14.08
CA ALA A 63 -14.94 -5.70 -14.09
C ALA A 63 -16.26 -5.73 -13.30
N ALA A 64 -17.04 -6.80 -13.43
CA ALA A 64 -18.27 -7.00 -12.67
C ALA A 64 -17.98 -7.12 -11.16
N ASP A 65 -16.93 -7.85 -10.79
CA ASP A 65 -16.50 -7.95 -9.40
C ASP A 65 -16.03 -6.61 -8.83
N VAL A 66 -15.26 -5.82 -9.58
CA VAL A 66 -14.87 -4.47 -9.16
C VAL A 66 -16.10 -3.58 -8.97
N ALA A 67 -17.08 -3.65 -9.86
CA ALA A 67 -18.33 -2.88 -9.72
C ALA A 67 -19.12 -3.31 -8.47
N ARG A 68 -19.20 -4.61 -8.22
CA ARG A 68 -19.82 -5.18 -7.01
C ARG A 68 -19.08 -4.74 -5.74
N LEU A 69 -17.75 -4.82 -5.72
CA LEU A 69 -16.96 -4.38 -4.57
C LEU A 69 -17.15 -2.89 -4.29
N LYS A 70 -17.19 -2.05 -5.34
CA LYS A 70 -17.46 -0.61 -5.21
C LYS A 70 -18.84 -0.32 -4.62
N SER A 71 -19.86 -1.11 -4.96
CA SER A 71 -21.21 -0.92 -4.40
C SER A 71 -21.33 -1.37 -2.95
N LEU A 72 -20.43 -2.24 -2.48
CA LEU A 72 -20.37 -2.72 -1.10
C LEU A 72 -19.50 -1.85 -0.17
N LEU A 73 -18.75 -0.89 -0.72
CA LEU A 73 -17.89 -0.03 0.09
C LEU A 73 -18.72 0.74 1.14
N PRO A 74 -18.23 0.83 2.40
CA PRO A 74 -18.92 1.59 3.42
C PRO A 74 -19.02 3.05 3.00
N THR A 75 -20.12 3.68 3.41
CA THR A 75 -20.24 5.13 3.28
C THR A 75 -19.24 5.81 4.23
N GLN A 76 -18.77 7.01 3.88
CA GLN A 76 -17.89 7.80 4.76
C GLN A 76 -18.49 8.03 6.16
N SER A 77 -19.82 7.98 6.36
CA SER A 77 -20.41 8.10 7.71
C SER A 77 -20.04 6.93 8.62
N HIS A 78 -19.91 5.71 8.11
CA HIS A 78 -19.41 4.59 8.91
C HIS A 78 -17.97 4.85 9.35
N ILE A 79 -17.12 5.28 8.42
CA ILE A 79 -15.71 5.55 8.73
C ILE A 79 -15.55 6.73 9.69
N MET A 80 -16.38 7.77 9.55
CA MET A 80 -16.37 8.90 10.48
C MET A 80 -16.84 8.55 11.89
N ASN A 81 -17.60 7.46 12.08
CA ASN A 81 -17.89 6.95 13.43
C ASN A 81 -16.62 6.38 14.07
N ASP A 82 -15.76 5.69 13.32
CA ASP A 82 -14.47 5.20 13.83
C ASP A 82 -13.54 6.38 14.18
N VAL A 83 -13.50 7.41 13.33
CA VAL A 83 -12.79 8.66 13.65
C VAL A 83 -13.31 9.27 14.95
N ALA A 84 -14.63 9.41 15.11
CA ALA A 84 -15.22 9.98 16.31
C ALA A 84 -14.89 9.15 17.57
N TYR A 85 -14.95 7.82 17.46
CA TYR A 85 -14.62 6.91 18.55
C TYR A 85 -13.16 7.06 19.01
N HIS A 86 -12.23 6.93 18.06
CA HIS A 86 -10.80 6.99 18.38
C HIS A 86 -10.35 8.40 18.76
N TRP A 87 -10.86 9.45 18.11
CA TRP A 87 -10.54 10.83 18.47
C TRP A 87 -11.08 11.20 19.86
N ALA A 88 -12.22 10.66 20.28
CA ALA A 88 -12.72 10.84 21.64
C ALA A 88 -11.88 10.07 22.68
N ASN A 89 -11.51 8.82 22.38
CA ASN A 89 -10.62 8.04 23.25
C ASN A 89 -9.22 8.68 23.41
N LEU A 90 -8.70 9.30 22.34
CA LEU A 90 -7.45 10.04 22.36
C LEU A 90 -7.45 11.12 23.47
N TRP A 91 -8.54 11.88 23.61
CA TRP A 91 -8.67 12.92 24.65
C TRP A 91 -8.48 12.33 26.05
N PHE A 92 -9.25 11.30 26.39
CA PHE A 92 -9.20 10.68 27.73
C PHE A 92 -7.89 9.95 28.00
N ALA A 93 -7.30 9.32 26.97
CA ALA A 93 -5.99 8.68 27.09
C ALA A 93 -4.90 9.72 27.43
N ALA A 94 -4.87 10.85 26.72
CA ALA A 94 -3.93 11.92 26.98
C ALA A 94 -4.17 12.61 28.33
N GLU A 95 -5.42 12.80 28.74
CA GLU A 95 -5.78 13.32 30.07
C GLU A 95 -5.23 12.44 31.20
N LYS A 96 -5.27 11.12 31.03
CA LYS A 96 -4.67 10.15 31.96
C LYS A 96 -3.17 9.95 31.77
N LYS A 97 -2.55 10.70 30.84
CA LYS A 97 -1.13 10.55 30.46
C LYS A 97 -0.79 9.12 30.00
N ASN A 98 -1.79 8.40 29.48
CA ASN A 98 -1.62 7.12 28.83
C ASN A 98 -1.20 7.35 27.38
N TRP A 99 0.04 7.81 27.21
CA TRP A 99 0.59 8.19 25.91
C TRP A 99 0.61 7.07 24.87
N PRO A 100 0.86 5.78 25.22
CA PRO A 100 0.72 4.69 24.27
C PRO A 100 -0.71 4.55 23.73
N LEU A 101 -1.72 4.62 24.59
CA LEU A 101 -3.13 4.56 24.17
C LEU A 101 -3.54 5.82 23.39
N ALA A 102 -3.01 6.99 23.77
CA ALA A 102 -3.21 8.24 23.04
C ALA A 102 -2.65 8.12 21.62
N ARG A 103 -1.40 7.66 21.46
CA ARG A 103 -0.78 7.41 20.16
C ARG A 103 -1.60 6.46 19.30
N TYR A 104 -1.97 5.31 19.84
CA TYR A 104 -2.82 4.34 19.16
C TYR A 104 -4.14 4.97 18.68
N SER A 105 -4.85 5.68 19.57
CA SER A 105 -6.12 6.31 19.24
C SER A 105 -5.98 7.42 18.19
N PHE A 106 -4.90 8.19 18.24
CA PHE A 106 -4.58 9.17 17.19
C PHE A 106 -4.34 8.50 15.84
N ASP A 107 -3.55 7.42 15.81
CA ASP A 107 -3.23 6.68 14.59
C ASP A 107 -4.46 6.09 13.92
N GLU A 108 -5.32 5.41 14.71
CA GLU A 108 -6.55 4.82 14.20
C GLU A 108 -7.50 5.90 13.64
N ALA A 109 -7.63 7.03 14.33
CA ALA A 109 -8.45 8.14 13.84
C ALA A 109 -7.89 8.74 12.54
N ARG A 110 -6.57 9.02 12.48
CA ARG A 110 -5.92 9.57 11.29
C ARG A 110 -6.00 8.62 10.10
N GLN A 111 -5.75 7.33 10.32
CA GLN A 111 -5.84 6.31 9.30
C GLN A 111 -7.29 6.15 8.79
N SER A 112 -8.27 6.25 9.68
CA SER A 112 -9.69 6.22 9.31
C SER A 112 -10.08 7.41 8.43
N VAL A 113 -9.60 8.63 8.73
CA VAL A 113 -9.80 9.79 7.83
C VAL A 113 -9.17 9.54 6.46
N ARG A 114 -7.92 9.06 6.42
CA ARG A 114 -7.24 8.72 5.16
C ARG A 114 -8.01 7.67 4.36
N TRP A 115 -8.56 6.66 5.02
CA TRP A 115 -9.38 5.64 4.36
C TRP A 115 -10.68 6.22 3.78
N ALA A 116 -11.37 7.10 4.51
CA ALA A 116 -12.56 7.79 4.02
C ALA A 116 -12.29 8.58 2.72
N ILE A 117 -11.11 9.19 2.63
CA ILE A 117 -10.64 9.96 1.46
C ILE A 117 -10.27 9.02 0.32
N LEU A 118 -9.57 7.92 0.59
CA LEU A 118 -9.23 6.93 -0.43
C LEU A 118 -10.48 6.35 -1.11
N LEU A 119 -11.52 6.06 -0.33
CA LEU A 119 -12.77 5.53 -0.89
C LEU A 119 -13.56 6.58 -1.67
N ARG A 120 -13.56 7.83 -1.22
CA ARG A 120 -14.32 8.93 -1.85
C ARG A 120 -13.57 10.26 -1.76
N PRO A 121 -12.56 10.48 -2.64
CA PRO A 121 -11.71 11.67 -2.62
C PRO A 121 -12.45 12.93 -3.09
N VAL A 122 -13.48 12.76 -3.90
CA VAL A 122 -14.38 13.83 -4.36
C VAL A 122 -15.79 13.50 -3.90
N ARG A 123 -16.46 14.49 -3.30
CA ARG A 123 -17.86 14.39 -2.89
C ARG A 123 -18.74 15.26 -3.78
N LYS A 124 -19.80 14.67 -4.31
CA LYS A 124 -20.89 15.41 -4.96
C LYS A 124 -21.85 15.94 -3.89
N LEU A 125 -22.05 17.25 -3.84
CA LEU A 125 -23.05 17.88 -2.99
C LEU A 125 -24.43 17.89 -3.66
N PRO A 126 -25.51 18.08 -2.88
CA PRO A 126 -26.80 18.49 -3.45
C PRO A 126 -26.61 19.69 -4.39
N GLY A 127 -27.19 19.64 -5.59
CA GLY A 127 -26.98 20.66 -6.64
C GLY A 127 -25.80 20.40 -7.58
N GLY A 128 -25.11 19.25 -7.45
CA GLY A 128 -24.14 18.79 -8.44
C GLY A 128 -22.73 19.38 -8.32
N LYS A 129 -22.47 20.22 -7.29
CA LYS A 129 -21.14 20.76 -7.02
C LYS A 129 -20.21 19.68 -6.48
N ASP A 130 -18.99 19.66 -7.00
CA ASP A 130 -17.90 18.81 -6.52
C ASP A 130 -17.14 19.48 -5.39
N VAL A 131 -16.78 18.70 -4.39
CA VAL A 131 -15.87 19.10 -3.31
C VAL A 131 -14.70 18.14 -3.31
N ASP A 132 -13.50 18.69 -3.48
CA ASP A 132 -12.24 17.95 -3.35
C ASP A 132 -11.93 17.71 -1.87
N VAL A 133 -12.40 16.57 -1.36
CA VAL A 133 -12.20 16.17 0.04
C VAL A 133 -10.74 15.84 0.28
N LYS A 134 -10.05 15.25 -0.71
CA LYS A 134 -8.62 14.95 -0.62
C LYS A 134 -7.82 16.24 -0.44
N GLY A 135 -8.01 17.24 -1.30
CA GLY A 135 -7.30 18.52 -1.21
C GLY A 135 -7.53 19.24 0.13
N ILE A 136 -8.76 19.18 0.67
CA ILE A 136 -9.04 19.71 2.01
C ILE A 136 -8.20 18.99 3.08
N PHE A 137 -8.16 17.66 3.05
CA PHE A 137 -7.39 16.92 4.05
C PHE A 137 -5.88 17.03 3.85
N ASP A 138 -5.40 17.13 2.61
CA ASP A 138 -3.97 17.37 2.31
C ASP A 138 -3.45 18.67 2.97
N ALA A 139 -4.33 19.64 3.24
CA ALA A 139 -4.00 20.84 4.00
C ALA A 139 -4.08 20.64 5.53
N ILE A 140 -5.01 19.81 6.01
CA ILE A 140 -5.24 19.55 7.44
C ILE A 140 -4.20 18.57 8.01
N ASP A 141 -3.84 17.54 7.28
CA ASP A 141 -2.98 16.44 7.76
C ASP A 141 -1.57 16.89 8.18
N PRO A 142 -0.82 17.65 7.36
CA PRO A 142 0.52 18.12 7.74
C PRO A 142 0.49 19.30 8.73
N SER A 143 -0.69 19.82 9.08
CA SER A 143 -0.84 20.96 10.00
C SER A 143 -1.44 20.53 11.33
N ALA A 144 -2.76 20.51 11.45
CA ALA A 144 -3.49 20.22 12.69
C ALA A 144 -3.18 18.82 13.23
N PHE A 145 -3.20 17.80 12.36
CA PHE A 145 -2.91 16.42 12.78
C PHE A 145 -1.44 16.24 13.15
N ALA A 146 -0.51 16.82 12.38
CA ALA A 146 0.92 16.80 12.71
C ALA A 146 1.20 17.47 14.07
N THR A 147 0.52 18.57 14.38
CA THR A 147 0.66 19.26 15.66
C THR A 147 0.20 18.38 16.82
N VAL A 148 -0.97 17.74 16.72
CA VAL A 148 -1.44 16.78 17.74
C VAL A 148 -0.44 15.63 17.90
N GLN A 149 0.04 15.06 16.80
CA GLN A 149 1.06 14.01 16.82
C GLN A 149 2.30 14.42 17.62
N LEU A 150 2.88 15.59 17.34
CA LEU A 150 4.07 16.09 18.05
C LEU A 150 3.81 16.24 19.55
N THR A 151 2.65 16.79 19.94
CA THR A 151 2.32 16.96 21.37
C THR A 151 2.15 15.63 22.12
N ILE A 152 1.72 14.56 21.43
CA ILE A 152 1.65 13.20 21.99
C ILE A 152 3.07 12.64 22.16
N GLU A 153 3.95 12.84 21.17
CA GLU A 153 5.34 12.39 21.19
C GLU A 153 6.15 13.09 22.30
N ASP A 154 5.95 14.40 22.45
CA ASP A 154 6.55 15.22 23.50
C ASP A 154 5.90 15.03 24.88
N LYS A 155 4.75 14.32 24.93
CA LYS A 155 3.98 14.08 26.16
C LYS A 155 3.57 15.37 26.88
N ASP A 156 3.33 16.43 26.11
CA ASP A 156 2.94 17.74 26.61
C ASP A 156 1.42 17.83 26.69
N SER A 157 0.86 17.64 27.89
CA SER A 157 -0.59 17.69 28.11
C SER A 157 -1.20 19.06 27.80
N ALA A 158 -0.49 20.17 28.02
CA ALA A 158 -1.04 21.51 27.81
C ALA A 158 -1.06 21.83 26.31
N ALA A 159 0.05 21.59 25.61
CA ALA A 159 0.11 21.76 24.17
C ALA A 159 -0.84 20.79 23.45
N PHE A 160 -0.98 19.55 23.93
CA PHE A 160 -1.94 18.58 23.40
C PHE A 160 -3.37 19.10 23.49
N ALA A 161 -3.78 19.64 24.64
CA ALA A 161 -5.15 20.12 24.81
C ALA A 161 -5.49 21.29 23.87
N GLU A 162 -4.52 22.16 23.59
CA GLU A 162 -4.63 23.22 22.60
C GLU A 162 -4.74 22.66 21.18
N ALA A 163 -3.81 21.81 20.78
CA ALA A 163 -3.76 21.19 19.45
C ALA A 163 -5.01 20.37 19.15
N TYR A 164 -5.53 19.64 20.14
CA TYR A 164 -6.76 18.88 20.04
C TYR A 164 -7.95 19.79 19.72
N ARG A 165 -8.11 20.91 20.45
CA ARG A 165 -9.20 21.86 20.24
C ARG A 165 -9.12 22.51 18.86
N GLN A 166 -7.93 22.97 18.45
CA GLN A 166 -7.72 23.54 17.12
C GLN A 166 -8.05 22.52 16.02
N THR A 167 -7.74 21.23 16.24
CA THR A 167 -8.09 20.19 15.28
C THR A 167 -9.60 19.97 15.20
N LEU A 168 -10.37 20.12 16.28
CA LEU A 168 -11.84 20.08 16.20
C LEU A 168 -12.40 21.20 15.31
N GLU A 169 -11.79 22.38 15.31
CA GLU A 169 -12.16 23.47 14.39
C GLU A 169 -11.86 23.10 12.93
N ALA A 170 -10.72 22.45 12.67
CA ALA A 170 -10.38 21.91 11.35
C ALA A 170 -11.36 20.81 10.91
N CYS A 171 -11.73 19.90 11.81
CA CYS A 171 -12.76 18.89 11.57
C CYS A 171 -14.10 19.55 11.19
N TYR A 172 -14.52 20.58 11.92
CA TYR A 172 -15.74 21.31 11.61
C TYR A 172 -15.66 22.06 10.27
N SER A 173 -14.51 22.65 9.94
CA SER A 173 -14.27 23.27 8.63
C SER A 173 -14.50 22.28 7.48
N CYS A 174 -13.90 21.08 7.59
CA CYS A 174 -14.10 20.01 6.63
C CYS A 174 -15.59 19.60 6.53
N HIS A 175 -16.26 19.40 7.67
CA HIS A 175 -17.69 19.04 7.72
C HIS A 175 -18.58 20.08 7.02
N LYS A 176 -18.34 21.38 7.24
CA LYS A 176 -19.03 22.45 6.52
C LYS A 176 -18.77 22.37 5.02
N ALA A 177 -17.51 22.23 4.60
CA ALA A 177 -17.13 22.20 3.20
C ALA A 177 -17.81 21.04 2.44
N ILE A 178 -18.00 19.88 3.10
CA ILE A 178 -18.67 18.72 2.51
C ILE A 178 -20.20 18.72 2.65
N GLY A 179 -20.79 19.85 3.05
CA GLY A 179 -22.24 20.02 3.18
C GLY A 179 -22.84 19.24 4.35
N ARG A 180 -22.13 19.20 5.48
CA ARG A 180 -22.57 18.59 6.74
C ARG A 180 -22.37 19.54 7.95
N PRO A 181 -22.87 20.80 7.91
CA PRO A 181 -22.70 21.77 9.00
C PRO A 181 -23.36 21.37 10.33
N GLU A 182 -24.25 20.39 10.31
CA GLU A 182 -24.89 19.75 11.48
C GLU A 182 -23.90 18.88 12.28
N LEU A 183 -22.85 18.36 11.65
CA LEU A 183 -21.82 17.56 12.32
C LEU A 183 -20.78 18.50 12.95
N ARG A 184 -20.93 18.75 14.25
CA ARG A 184 -20.13 19.73 15.01
C ARG A 184 -19.31 19.03 16.09
N PRO A 185 -18.05 18.66 15.80
CA PRO A 185 -17.15 18.11 16.81
C PRO A 185 -16.99 19.09 17.98
N MET A 186 -17.02 18.55 19.20
CA MET A 186 -16.82 19.30 20.44
C MET A 186 -15.87 18.52 21.35
N MET A 187 -15.35 19.18 22.37
CA MET A 187 -14.59 18.50 23.42
C MET A 187 -15.49 17.45 24.08
N PRO A 188 -15.11 16.16 24.10
CA PRO A 188 -15.92 15.14 24.72
C PRO A 188 -15.91 15.30 26.25
N THR A 189 -17.08 15.12 26.87
CA THR A 189 -17.24 15.19 28.35
C THR A 189 -17.32 13.81 29.00
N SER A 190 -17.41 12.75 28.21
CA SER A 190 -17.38 11.35 28.63
C SER A 190 -16.75 10.46 27.55
N PRO A 191 -16.13 9.33 27.92
CA PRO A 191 -15.65 8.36 26.94
C PRO A 191 -16.77 7.85 26.01
N PRO A 192 -16.46 7.53 24.74
CA PRO A 192 -17.45 7.04 23.77
C PRO A 192 -17.93 5.61 24.09
N ALA A 193 -17.14 4.85 24.85
CA ALA A 193 -17.50 3.55 25.42
C ALA A 193 -16.78 3.33 26.75
N THR A 194 -17.29 2.41 27.56
CA THR A 194 -16.76 2.09 28.90
C THR A 194 -15.85 0.86 28.92
N ILE A 195 -15.54 0.27 27.76
CA ILE A 195 -14.81 -0.99 27.65
C ILE A 195 -13.28 -0.84 27.78
N ILE A 196 -12.76 0.38 27.62
CA ILE A 196 -11.31 0.66 27.70
C ILE A 196 -11.02 1.37 29.03
N ASN A 197 -10.05 0.85 29.79
CA ASN A 197 -9.48 1.54 30.93
C ASN A 197 -8.37 2.49 30.45
N PHE A 198 -8.46 3.77 30.81
CA PHE A 198 -7.49 4.79 30.40
C PHE A 198 -6.31 4.93 31.36
N ASP A 199 -6.36 4.34 32.56
CA ASP A 199 -5.23 4.37 33.51
C ASP A 199 -4.02 3.63 32.91
N PRO A 200 -2.86 4.30 32.72
CA PRO A 200 -1.66 3.64 32.20
C PRO A 200 -1.12 2.53 33.11
N ASN A 201 -1.56 2.46 34.37
CA ASN A 201 -1.16 1.46 35.35
C ASN A 201 -2.32 0.51 35.72
N ALA A 202 -3.37 0.45 34.89
CA ALA A 202 -4.48 -0.47 35.09
C ALA A 202 -3.98 -1.91 35.22
N LYS A 203 -4.48 -2.62 36.23
CA LYS A 203 -4.14 -4.04 36.49
C LYS A 203 -5.19 -5.03 36.00
N TRP A 204 -6.39 -4.59 35.63
CA TRP A 204 -7.37 -5.51 35.03
C TRP A 204 -6.96 -5.85 33.59
N PRO A 205 -7.08 -7.11 33.10
CA PRO A 205 -7.68 -8.28 33.73
C PRO A 205 -6.64 -9.25 34.34
N GLU A 206 -5.75 -8.77 35.22
CA GLU A 206 -4.87 -9.61 36.04
C GLU A 206 -5.61 -10.32 37.18
#